data_AF-A0A2E5E0P6-F1
#
_entry.id   AF-A0A2E5E0P6-F1
#
_cell.length_a   1.000
_cell.length_b   1.000
_cell.length_c   1.000
_cell.angle_alpha   90.00
_cell.angle_beta   90.00
_cell.angle_gamma   90.00
#
_symmetry.space_group_name_H-M   'P 1'
#
loop_
_entity.id
_entity.type
_entity.pdbx_description
1 polymer ?
#
loop_
_entity_poly.entity_id
_entity_poly.type
_entity_poly.pdbx_seq_one_letter_code
_entity_poly.pdbx_strand_id
1 'polypeptide(L)'
;MSPDELLRVAGSRRTYGVVNVGLFEDQQDREVASQDVKEIAEHFRNLLHPDGQVIEDFTDLCRWRFLNERLADLVQLGTAFQLGAVPVTTDAIESALLELEAQGFARSLEAFKLGRQFARNPGRLRRPGEDPDAETANRFIRRQCLPIGRTGLGSRERANRFRRLTQRVFYDLPGLTQNEEAADSYRDFTVALRRCITWGGFDYAERFADAIVALYRCDMPERGYALTRKAILPLAEASLTRDSIFLASMAVSSEHRLLTRHRLNVHRARGDRVEVRYLTRLELTFIRWRFRLDLRTSDWMARGLSAVRHLLPTAWRGTRRDRQVRRLVQELLLRAGTGAAIDYDGWLEVMNELNELALDGRLRRIHPDRLREMLERRGAHES
;
A
#
# COMPACT_ATOMS: atom_id res chain seq x y z
N MET A 1 -42.67 23.94 15.62
CA MET A 1 -42.41 24.82 14.46
C MET A 1 -41.04 24.45 13.92
N SER A 2 -40.98 23.99 12.66
CA SER A 2 -39.73 23.75 11.94
C SER A 2 -38.95 25.06 11.79
N PRO A 3 -37.62 25.06 11.78
CA PRO A 3 -36.85 26.24 11.39
C PRO A 3 -37.34 26.73 10.03
N ASP A 4 -37.45 28.05 9.89
CA ASP A 4 -37.93 28.79 8.72
C ASP A 4 -37.37 28.20 7.41
N GLU A 5 -38.23 27.84 6.44
CA GLU A 5 -37.80 27.25 5.16
C GLU A 5 -36.82 28.16 4.40
N LEU A 6 -36.89 29.47 4.66
CA LEU A 6 -36.02 30.49 4.09
C LEU A 6 -34.60 30.49 4.69
N LEU A 7 -34.41 29.91 5.88
CA LEU A 7 -33.11 29.77 6.56
C LEU A 7 -32.48 28.38 6.36
N ARG A 8 -33.12 27.50 5.59
CA ARG A 8 -32.60 26.15 5.34
C ARG A 8 -31.45 26.21 4.33
N VAL A 9 -30.22 26.33 4.84
CA VAL A 9 -28.98 26.41 4.05
C VAL A 9 -28.64 25.08 3.36
N ALA A 10 -29.07 23.96 3.94
CA ALA A 10 -28.85 22.61 3.41
C ALA A 10 -30.14 22.01 2.84
N GLY A 11 -30.06 21.41 1.65
CA GLY A 11 -31.17 20.72 1.01
C GLY A 11 -30.72 20.02 -0.28
N SER A 12 -31.43 18.97 -0.68
CA SER A 12 -31.06 18.13 -1.84
C SER A 12 -30.98 18.89 -3.16
N ARG A 13 -31.55 20.10 -3.26
CA ARG A 13 -31.42 20.97 -4.45
C ARG A 13 -30.20 21.89 -4.44
N ARG A 14 -29.42 21.94 -3.36
CA ARG A 14 -28.33 22.91 -3.18
C ARG A 14 -27.07 22.32 -2.55
N THR A 15 -27.14 21.11 -1.99
CA THR A 15 -26.04 20.49 -1.27
C THR A 15 -25.32 19.46 -2.15
N TYR A 16 -24.06 19.73 -2.45
CA TYR A 16 -23.16 18.83 -3.15
C TYR A 16 -22.35 18.05 -2.11
N GLY A 17 -21.93 16.83 -2.41
CA GLY A 17 -21.25 16.01 -1.41
C GLY A 17 -20.31 14.98 -2.02
N VAL A 18 -19.12 14.87 -1.42
CA VAL A 18 -18.20 13.75 -1.63
C VAL A 18 -18.13 12.97 -0.34
N VAL A 19 -18.82 11.85 -0.28
CA VAL A 19 -19.02 11.07 0.94
C VAL A 19 -18.25 9.78 0.85
N ASN A 20 -17.44 9.52 1.87
CA ASN A 20 -16.85 8.20 2.09
C ASN A 20 -17.83 7.35 2.88
N VAL A 21 -18.22 6.21 2.32
CA VAL A 21 -19.03 5.21 3.02
C VAL A 21 -18.18 4.02 3.49
N GLY A 22 -16.89 4.02 3.15
CA GLY A 22 -15.93 3.02 3.59
C GLY A 22 -15.52 3.20 5.05
N LEU A 23 -15.47 2.10 5.78
CA LEU A 23 -15.02 2.09 7.18
C LEU A 23 -13.51 2.16 7.25
N PHE A 24 -13.00 3.13 8.01
CA PHE A 24 -11.61 3.13 8.46
C PHE A 24 -11.37 1.93 9.39
N GLU A 25 -10.12 1.48 9.50
CA GLU A 25 -9.75 0.28 10.24
C GLU A 25 -10.14 0.38 11.72
N ASP A 26 -10.04 1.57 12.32
CA ASP A 26 -10.46 1.86 13.69
C ASP A 26 -11.99 1.90 13.89
N GLN A 27 -12.76 1.79 12.80
CA GLN A 27 -14.22 1.78 12.79
C GLN A 27 -14.80 0.37 12.55
N GLN A 28 -13.97 -0.61 12.16
CA GLN A 28 -14.41 -1.97 11.85
C GLN A 28 -14.85 -2.77 13.10
N ASP A 29 -14.32 -2.45 14.29
CA ASP A 29 -14.64 -3.14 15.55
C ASP A 29 -15.83 -2.53 16.33
N ARG A 30 -16.50 -1.51 15.77
CA ARG A 30 -17.62 -0.80 16.44
C ARG A 30 -18.97 -1.30 15.92
N GLU A 31 -20.05 -1.00 16.64
CA GLU A 31 -21.44 -1.15 16.16
C GLU A 31 -21.73 -0.40 14.83
N VAL A 32 -20.79 0.41 14.35
CA VAL A 32 -20.83 1.05 13.02
C VAL A 32 -20.65 0.02 11.90
N ALA A 33 -19.90 -1.06 12.12
CA ALA A 33 -19.66 -2.11 11.13
C ALA A 33 -20.88 -2.99 10.83
N SER A 34 -21.91 -2.97 11.69
CA SER A 34 -23.17 -3.67 11.48
C SER A 34 -24.20 -2.86 10.69
N GLN A 35 -23.91 -1.59 10.36
CA GLN A 35 -24.80 -0.74 9.57
C GLN A 35 -24.71 -1.07 8.08
N ASP A 36 -25.85 -1.13 7.39
CA ASP A 36 -25.85 -1.40 5.95
C ASP A 36 -25.32 -0.19 5.18
N VAL A 37 -24.11 -0.34 4.63
CA VAL A 37 -23.42 0.64 3.79
C VAL A 37 -24.29 1.08 2.60
N LYS A 38 -25.13 0.18 2.07
CA LYS A 38 -26.05 0.51 0.97
C LYS A 38 -27.16 1.44 1.44
N GLU A 39 -27.74 1.19 2.60
CA GLU A 39 -28.76 2.07 3.19
C GLU A 39 -28.18 3.46 3.51
N ILE A 40 -26.96 3.52 4.04
CA ILE A 40 -26.25 4.80 4.28
C ILE A 40 -26.03 5.54 2.95
N ALA A 41 -25.56 4.84 1.92
CA ALA A 41 -25.32 5.44 0.62
C ALA A 41 -26.63 5.93 -0.04
N GLU A 42 -27.72 5.17 0.08
CA GLU A 42 -29.05 5.57 -0.39
C GLU A 42 -29.61 6.77 0.39
N HIS A 43 -29.38 6.81 1.70
CA HIS A 43 -29.75 7.94 2.53
C HIS A 43 -29.07 9.24 2.06
N PHE A 44 -27.74 9.21 1.84
CA PHE A 44 -27.03 10.37 1.30
C PHE A 44 -27.47 10.72 -0.12
N ARG A 45 -27.83 9.73 -0.94
CA ARG A 45 -28.37 9.98 -2.29
C ARG A 45 -29.66 10.80 -2.29
N ASN A 46 -30.48 10.65 -1.26
CA ASN A 46 -31.72 11.41 -1.12
C ASN A 46 -31.49 12.81 -0.53
N LEU A 47 -30.38 13.03 0.17
CA LEU A 47 -30.05 14.31 0.81
C LEU A 47 -29.21 15.25 -0.05
N LEU A 48 -28.48 14.72 -1.04
CA LEU A 48 -27.55 15.47 -1.89
C LEU A 48 -28.12 15.76 -3.29
N HIS A 49 -27.52 16.73 -3.97
CA HIS A 49 -27.86 17.09 -5.33
C HIS A 49 -27.49 15.97 -6.31
N PRO A 50 -28.41 15.55 -7.21
CA PRO A 50 -28.17 14.45 -8.14
C PRO A 50 -26.91 14.61 -8.99
N ASP A 51 -26.66 15.82 -9.49
CA ASP A 51 -25.50 16.14 -10.34
C ASP A 51 -24.22 16.47 -9.55
N GLY A 52 -24.28 16.38 -8.23
CA GLY A 52 -23.28 16.93 -7.31
C GLY A 52 -22.77 15.97 -6.26
N GLN A 53 -23.07 14.68 -6.42
CA GLN A 53 -22.79 13.67 -5.41
C GLN A 53 -21.82 12.61 -5.90
N VAL A 54 -20.87 12.27 -5.03
CA VAL A 54 -20.02 11.10 -5.16
C VAL A 54 -20.02 10.40 -3.81
N ILE A 55 -20.62 9.21 -3.75
CA ILE A 55 -20.80 8.44 -2.52
C ILE A 55 -20.16 7.08 -2.76
N GLU A 56 -18.95 6.91 -2.23
CA GLU A 56 -18.06 5.82 -2.62
C GLU A 56 -17.19 5.37 -1.43
N ASP A 57 -16.59 4.18 -1.54
CA ASP A 57 -15.63 3.70 -0.56
C ASP A 57 -14.22 4.22 -0.91
N PHE A 58 -13.90 5.40 -0.39
CA PHE A 58 -12.58 6.01 -0.57
C PHE A 58 -11.51 5.35 0.30
N THR A 59 -11.91 4.71 1.40
CA THR A 59 -11.02 3.95 2.27
C THR A 59 -10.41 2.78 1.52
N ASP A 60 -11.25 1.92 0.93
CA ASP A 60 -10.84 0.75 0.15
C ASP A 60 -10.06 1.15 -1.11
N LEU A 61 -10.51 2.19 -1.82
CA LEU A 61 -9.78 2.76 -2.95
C LEU A 61 -8.34 3.14 -2.56
N CYS A 62 -8.17 3.73 -1.38
CA CYS A 62 -6.87 4.09 -0.85
C CYS A 62 -6.06 2.87 -0.42
N ARG A 63 -6.66 1.90 0.28
CA ARG A 63 -5.99 0.64 0.64
C ARG A 63 -5.46 -0.07 -0.62
N TRP A 64 -6.28 -0.20 -1.65
CA TRP A 64 -5.87 -0.77 -2.93
C TRP A 64 -4.72 0.00 -3.61
N ARG A 65 -4.80 1.33 -3.64
CA ARG A 65 -3.88 2.17 -4.43
C ARG A 65 -2.59 2.55 -3.71
N PHE A 66 -2.66 2.65 -2.40
CA PHE A 66 -1.63 3.20 -1.54
C PHE A 66 -1.15 2.22 -0.46
N LEU A 67 -1.88 1.12 -0.21
CA LEU A 67 -1.70 0.21 0.93
C LEU A 67 -1.90 0.92 2.28
N ASN A 68 -2.70 1.99 2.27
CA ASN A 68 -3.14 2.72 3.46
C ASN A 68 -4.46 3.43 3.15
N GLU A 69 -5.23 3.76 4.18
CA GLU A 69 -6.50 4.49 4.05
C GLU A 69 -6.39 5.98 4.42
N ARG A 70 -5.27 6.38 5.03
CA ARG A 70 -5.03 7.74 5.55
C ARG A 70 -4.98 8.83 4.47
N LEU A 71 -5.01 8.44 3.20
CA LEU A 71 -5.06 9.34 2.06
C LEU A 71 -6.49 9.52 1.52
N ALA A 72 -7.49 8.85 2.09
CA ALA A 72 -8.89 8.92 1.67
C ALA A 72 -9.41 10.35 1.64
N ASP A 73 -9.14 11.14 2.68
CA ASP A 73 -9.53 12.55 2.74
C ASP A 73 -8.93 13.38 1.59
N LEU A 74 -7.68 13.08 1.21
CA LEU A 74 -7.01 13.77 0.09
C LEU A 74 -7.56 13.32 -1.27
N VAL A 75 -7.97 12.05 -1.39
CA VAL A 75 -8.70 11.57 -2.57
C VAL A 75 -10.08 12.24 -2.64
N GLN A 76 -10.84 12.30 -1.55
CA GLN A 76 -12.12 12.99 -1.48
C GLN A 76 -11.97 14.47 -1.81
N LEU A 77 -10.94 15.15 -1.28
CA LEU A 77 -10.61 16.54 -1.59
C LEU A 77 -10.32 16.71 -3.08
N GLY A 78 -9.57 15.79 -3.69
CA GLY A 78 -9.31 15.77 -5.12
C GLY A 78 -10.57 15.60 -5.95
N THR A 79 -11.48 14.74 -5.51
CA THR A 79 -12.80 14.55 -6.15
C THR A 79 -13.64 15.81 -6.03
N ALA A 80 -13.76 16.40 -4.83
CA ALA A 80 -14.51 17.62 -4.58
C ALA A 80 -13.96 18.81 -5.38
N PHE A 81 -12.63 18.96 -5.45
CA PHE A 81 -11.98 19.97 -6.27
C PHE A 81 -12.34 19.82 -7.75
N GLN A 82 -12.33 18.59 -8.27
CA GLN A 82 -12.66 18.33 -9.67
C GLN A 82 -14.13 18.58 -10.01
N LEU A 83 -15.03 18.42 -9.03
CA LEU A 83 -16.45 18.76 -9.15
C LEU A 83 -16.72 20.26 -9.00
N GLY A 84 -15.70 21.07 -8.72
CA GLY A 84 -15.84 22.52 -8.52
C GLY A 84 -16.33 22.92 -7.13
N ALA A 85 -16.35 21.99 -6.16
CA ALA A 85 -16.80 22.26 -4.80
C ALA A 85 -15.75 22.96 -3.92
N VAL A 86 -14.49 23.01 -4.37
CA VAL A 86 -13.38 23.63 -3.62
C VAL A 86 -12.89 24.87 -4.39
N PRO A 87 -13.13 26.10 -3.89
CA PRO A 87 -12.86 27.33 -4.63
C PRO A 87 -11.41 27.80 -4.47
N VAL A 88 -10.45 26.98 -4.92
CA VAL A 88 -9.02 27.32 -4.91
C VAL A 88 -8.40 27.08 -6.28
N THR A 89 -7.27 27.72 -6.56
CA THR A 89 -6.55 27.49 -7.82
C THR A 89 -5.79 26.17 -7.77
N THR A 90 -5.53 25.58 -8.95
CA THR A 90 -4.71 24.36 -9.06
C THR A 90 -3.32 24.56 -8.46
N ASP A 91 -2.71 25.72 -8.70
CA ASP A 91 -1.36 26.01 -8.20
C ASP A 91 -1.34 26.10 -6.67
N ALA A 92 -2.33 26.76 -6.06
CA ALA A 92 -2.41 26.90 -4.60
C ALA A 92 -2.57 25.55 -3.91
N ILE A 93 -3.45 24.67 -4.43
CA ILE A 93 -3.67 23.36 -3.81
C ILE A 93 -2.50 22.40 -4.06
N GLU A 94 -1.88 22.42 -5.25
CA GLU A 94 -0.69 21.59 -5.51
C GLU A 94 0.51 22.03 -4.66
N SER A 95 0.73 23.34 -4.46
CA SER A 95 1.75 23.86 -3.55
C SER A 95 1.52 23.42 -2.10
N ALA A 96 0.29 23.55 -1.59
CA ALA A 96 -0.04 23.11 -0.22
C ALA A 96 0.15 21.60 -0.02
N LEU A 97 -0.19 20.79 -1.03
CA LEU A 97 0.03 19.34 -0.98
C LEU A 97 1.51 18.97 -1.00
N LEU A 98 2.35 19.70 -1.74
CA LEU A 98 3.80 19.50 -1.74
C LEU A 98 4.44 19.86 -0.39
N GLU A 99 3.95 20.91 0.27
CA GLU A 99 4.37 21.26 1.63
C GLU A 99 3.95 20.17 2.64
N LEU A 100 2.74 19.63 2.50
CA LEU A 100 2.24 18.53 3.32
C LEU A 100 3.08 17.25 3.13
N GLU A 101 3.49 16.95 1.89
CA GLU A 101 4.42 15.85 1.61
C GLU A 101 5.78 16.06 2.29
N ALA A 102 6.31 17.29 2.28
CA ALA A 102 7.56 17.64 2.95
C ALA A 102 7.49 17.47 4.48
N GLN A 103 6.30 17.65 5.07
CA GLN A 103 6.04 17.46 6.50
C GLN A 103 5.81 15.99 6.91
N GLY A 104 5.76 15.07 5.95
CA GLY A 104 5.76 13.63 6.21
C GLY A 104 4.51 12.87 5.79
N PHE A 105 3.52 13.53 5.18
CA PHE A 105 2.38 12.86 4.53
C PHE A 105 2.76 12.50 3.09
N ALA A 106 3.59 11.47 2.94
CA ALA A 106 4.06 11.08 1.61
C ALA A 106 2.88 10.75 0.68
N ARG A 107 2.97 11.18 -0.58
CA ARG A 107 2.01 10.89 -1.67
C ARG A 107 0.69 11.65 -1.58
N SER A 108 0.60 12.73 -0.79
CA SER A 108 -0.56 13.64 -0.76
C SER A 108 -0.95 14.17 -2.13
N LEU A 109 0.02 14.56 -2.96
CA LEU A 109 -0.24 15.05 -4.31
C LEU A 109 -0.76 13.93 -5.23
N GLU A 110 -0.26 12.70 -5.03
CA GLU A 110 -0.71 11.52 -5.77
C GLU A 110 -2.15 11.13 -5.39
N ALA A 111 -2.50 11.20 -4.11
CA ALA A 111 -3.86 10.97 -3.59
C ALA A 111 -4.85 12.00 -4.13
N PHE A 112 -4.52 13.29 -4.06
CA PHE A 112 -5.33 14.35 -4.65
C PHE A 112 -5.54 14.15 -6.16
N LYS A 113 -4.48 13.82 -6.90
CA LYS A 113 -4.58 13.55 -8.34
C LYS A 113 -5.42 12.31 -8.64
N LEU A 114 -5.39 11.28 -7.79
CA LEU A 114 -6.28 10.12 -7.89
C LEU A 114 -7.74 10.54 -7.76
N GLY A 115 -8.07 11.37 -6.76
CA GLY A 115 -9.42 11.90 -6.54
C GLY A 115 -9.97 12.68 -7.74
N ARG A 116 -9.12 13.52 -8.35
CA ARG A 116 -9.47 14.26 -9.57
C ARG A 116 -9.73 13.33 -10.77
N GLN A 117 -8.93 12.27 -10.90
CA GLN A 117 -9.15 11.27 -11.95
C GLN A 117 -10.44 10.48 -11.72
N PHE A 118 -10.72 10.16 -10.45
CA PHE A 118 -11.91 9.45 -10.02
C PHE A 118 -13.18 10.20 -10.39
N ALA A 119 -13.27 11.50 -10.07
CA ALA A 119 -14.42 12.34 -10.43
C ALA A 119 -14.72 12.37 -11.94
N ARG A 120 -13.70 12.29 -12.81
CA ARG A 120 -13.89 12.33 -14.26
C ARG A 120 -14.26 11.00 -14.88
N ASN A 121 -13.78 9.90 -14.31
CA ASN A 121 -14.01 8.56 -14.82
C ASN A 121 -14.11 7.55 -13.67
N PRO A 122 -15.22 7.53 -12.91
CA PRO A 122 -15.41 6.59 -11.81
C PRO A 122 -15.24 5.14 -12.28
N GLY A 123 -15.75 4.84 -13.49
CA GLY A 123 -15.66 3.52 -14.13
C GLY A 123 -14.26 3.07 -14.58
N ARG A 124 -13.23 3.94 -14.63
CA ARG A 124 -11.85 3.55 -15.01
C ARG A 124 -10.95 3.25 -13.81
N LEU A 125 -11.37 3.64 -12.61
CA LEU A 125 -10.69 3.37 -11.35
C LEU A 125 -11.44 2.30 -10.55
N ARG A 126 -12.16 1.42 -11.26
CA ARG A 126 -12.94 0.33 -10.67
C ARG A 126 -12.08 -0.59 -9.83
N ARG A 127 -12.62 -0.89 -8.66
CA ARG A 127 -12.10 -1.81 -7.64
C ARG A 127 -12.00 -3.23 -8.21
N PRO A 128 -11.12 -4.09 -7.70
CA PRO A 128 -11.22 -5.52 -7.92
C PRO A 128 -12.40 -6.13 -7.11
N GLY A 129 -13.62 -6.00 -7.61
CA GLY A 129 -14.84 -6.55 -6.96
C GLY A 129 -16.15 -5.91 -7.43
N GLU A 130 -16.09 -4.68 -7.96
CA GLU A 130 -17.25 -3.96 -8.54
C GLU A 130 -17.42 -4.17 -10.05
N ASP A 131 -16.67 -5.11 -10.61
CA ASP A 131 -16.82 -5.55 -12.00
C ASP A 131 -17.68 -6.82 -12.00
N PRO A 132 -18.78 -6.89 -12.77
CA PRO A 132 -19.40 -8.18 -13.11
C PRO A 132 -18.38 -9.17 -13.70
N ASP A 133 -17.26 -8.66 -14.24
CA ASP A 133 -16.04 -9.39 -14.62
C ASP A 133 -14.90 -9.27 -13.59
N ALA A 134 -15.22 -9.35 -12.28
CA ALA A 134 -14.26 -9.26 -11.17
C ALA A 134 -12.92 -9.91 -11.54
N GLU A 135 -11.82 -9.15 -11.40
CA GLU A 135 -10.48 -9.63 -11.73
C GLU A 135 -10.18 -10.86 -10.87
N THR A 136 -10.36 -12.05 -11.44
CA THR A 136 -10.06 -13.32 -10.77
C THR A 136 -8.64 -13.27 -10.20
N ALA A 137 -8.39 -13.95 -9.08
CA ALA A 137 -7.04 -14.09 -8.51
C ALA A 137 -6.01 -14.46 -9.60
N ASN A 138 -6.41 -15.28 -10.57
CA ASN A 138 -5.63 -15.61 -11.77
C ASN A 138 -5.35 -14.41 -12.70
N ARG A 139 -6.35 -13.57 -13.00
CA ARG A 139 -6.16 -12.35 -13.81
C ARG A 139 -5.28 -11.34 -13.07
N PHE A 140 -5.44 -11.22 -11.75
CA PHE A 140 -4.57 -10.40 -10.88
C PHE A 140 -3.12 -10.91 -10.91
N ILE A 141 -2.88 -12.19 -10.61
CA ILE A 141 -1.54 -12.81 -10.67
C ILE A 141 -0.92 -12.64 -12.06
N ARG A 142 -1.71 -12.83 -13.13
CA ARG A 142 -1.26 -12.60 -14.51
C ARG A 142 -0.83 -11.15 -14.72
N ARG A 143 -1.58 -10.17 -14.20
CA ARG A 143 -1.20 -8.75 -14.22
C ARG A 143 0.09 -8.50 -13.45
N GLN A 144 0.27 -9.13 -12.29
CA GLN A 144 1.50 -9.04 -11.50
C GLN A 144 2.71 -9.66 -12.23
N CYS A 145 2.50 -10.67 -13.08
CA CYS A 145 3.55 -11.27 -13.92
C CYS A 145 4.02 -10.36 -15.06
N LEU A 146 3.12 -9.55 -15.64
CA LEU A 146 3.37 -8.78 -16.87
C LEU A 146 4.57 -7.81 -16.77
N PRO A 147 4.75 -7.05 -15.67
CA PRO A 147 5.93 -6.21 -15.50
C PRO A 147 7.24 -7.01 -15.49
N ILE A 148 7.28 -8.16 -14.83
CA ILE A 148 8.51 -8.95 -14.68
C ILE A 148 8.99 -9.49 -16.03
N GLY A 149 8.07 -9.86 -16.92
CA GLY A 149 8.36 -10.43 -18.24
C GLY A 149 8.73 -9.43 -19.35
N ARG A 150 8.72 -8.12 -19.08
CA ARG A 150 8.84 -7.09 -20.13
C ARG A 150 10.21 -6.43 -20.28
N THR A 151 11.20 -6.78 -19.46
CA THR A 151 12.50 -6.06 -19.47
C THR A 151 13.72 -6.96 -19.26
N GLY A 152 14.68 -6.85 -20.18
CA GLY A 152 16.03 -7.42 -20.05
C GLY A 152 16.20 -8.84 -20.59
N LEU A 153 17.47 -9.26 -20.65
CA LEU A 153 17.87 -10.65 -20.90
C LEU A 153 17.29 -11.55 -19.79
N GLY A 154 16.81 -12.74 -20.15
CA GLY A 154 16.20 -13.69 -19.19
C GLY A 154 14.80 -13.31 -18.68
N SER A 155 14.14 -12.32 -19.28
CA SER A 155 12.80 -11.86 -18.86
C SER A 155 11.72 -12.96 -18.87
N ARG A 156 11.75 -13.87 -19.85
CA ARG A 156 10.86 -15.05 -19.90
C ARG A 156 11.08 -16.00 -18.72
N GLU A 157 12.34 -16.30 -18.42
CA GLU A 157 12.71 -17.18 -17.32
C GLU A 157 12.33 -16.58 -15.97
N ARG A 158 12.56 -15.27 -15.78
CA ARG A 158 12.13 -14.55 -14.59
C ARG A 158 10.61 -14.54 -14.43
N ALA A 159 9.87 -14.31 -15.51
CA ALA A 159 8.41 -14.39 -15.46
C ALA A 159 7.92 -15.80 -15.11
N ASN A 160 8.58 -16.84 -15.63
CA ASN A 160 8.27 -18.22 -15.29
C ASN A 160 8.61 -18.55 -13.83
N ARG A 161 9.78 -18.10 -13.31
CA ARG A 161 10.15 -18.28 -11.91
C ARG A 161 9.16 -17.58 -10.98
N PHE A 162 8.73 -16.36 -11.32
CA PHE A 162 7.68 -15.66 -10.57
C PHE A 162 6.35 -16.39 -10.59
N ARG A 163 5.93 -16.89 -11.77
CA ARG A 163 4.70 -17.67 -11.89
C ARG A 163 4.76 -18.92 -11.02
N ARG A 164 5.86 -19.68 -11.08
CA ARG A 164 6.06 -20.88 -10.25
C ARG A 164 6.03 -20.55 -8.76
N LEU A 165 6.70 -19.48 -8.34
CA LEU A 165 6.71 -19.05 -6.94
C LEU A 165 5.31 -18.64 -6.47
N THR A 166 4.60 -17.84 -7.27
CA THR A 166 3.24 -17.38 -6.92
C THR A 166 2.24 -18.54 -6.91
N GLN A 167 2.35 -19.47 -7.86
CA GLN A 167 1.54 -20.69 -7.90
C GLN A 167 1.82 -21.60 -6.70
N ARG A 168 3.10 -21.82 -6.36
CA ARG A 168 3.49 -22.59 -5.18
C ARG A 168 2.83 -21.99 -3.93
N VAL A 169 2.99 -20.69 -3.72
CA VAL A 169 2.42 -20.03 -2.56
C VAL A 169 0.88 -19.99 -2.58
N PHE A 170 0.25 -19.88 -3.75
CA PHE A 170 -1.20 -20.02 -3.87
C PHE A 170 -1.69 -21.39 -3.37
N TYR A 171 -0.98 -22.47 -3.71
CA TYR A 171 -1.30 -23.80 -3.21
C TYR A 171 -0.95 -23.99 -1.73
N ASP A 172 0.07 -23.31 -1.23
CA ASP A 172 0.48 -23.38 0.18
C ASP A 172 -0.45 -22.55 1.11
N LEU A 173 -1.20 -21.58 0.59
CA LEU A 173 -2.06 -20.65 1.35
C LEU A 173 -3.55 -20.71 0.91
N PRO A 174 -4.20 -21.89 0.84
CA PRO A 174 -5.56 -22.00 0.29
C PRO A 174 -6.59 -21.20 1.09
N GLY A 175 -6.41 -21.08 2.41
CA GLY A 175 -7.30 -20.35 3.31
C GLY A 175 -7.33 -18.84 3.11
N LEU A 176 -6.27 -18.27 2.51
CA LEU A 176 -6.19 -16.84 2.23
C LEU A 176 -6.98 -16.43 0.96
N THR A 177 -7.81 -17.30 0.41
CA THR A 177 -8.63 -16.99 -0.77
C THR A 177 -10.11 -17.32 -0.61
N GLN A 178 -10.50 -17.82 0.57
CA GLN A 178 -11.85 -18.33 0.83
C GLN A 178 -12.85 -17.22 1.16
N ASN A 179 -12.39 -16.13 1.76
CA ASN A 179 -13.22 -15.03 2.27
C ASN A 179 -12.68 -13.68 1.75
N GLU A 180 -13.50 -12.62 1.72
CA GLU A 180 -13.11 -11.31 1.18
C GLU A 180 -11.87 -10.72 1.88
N GLU A 181 -11.87 -10.64 3.22
CA GLU A 181 -10.70 -10.18 4.01
C GLU A 181 -9.44 -11.01 3.77
N ALA A 182 -9.63 -12.31 3.56
CA ALA A 182 -8.54 -13.25 3.28
C ALA A 182 -7.96 -12.97 1.89
N ALA A 183 -8.82 -12.73 0.90
CA ALA A 183 -8.45 -12.40 -0.47
C ALA A 183 -7.63 -11.11 -0.54
N ASP A 184 -7.96 -10.10 0.26
CA ASP A 184 -7.19 -8.85 0.33
C ASP A 184 -5.79 -9.06 0.94
N SER A 185 -5.70 -9.89 1.98
CA SER A 185 -4.42 -10.32 2.55
C SER A 185 -3.55 -11.04 1.50
N TYR A 186 -4.16 -11.87 0.64
CA TYR A 186 -3.46 -12.53 -0.46
C TYR A 186 -2.98 -11.54 -1.55
N ARG A 187 -3.78 -10.49 -1.84
CA ARG A 187 -3.34 -9.41 -2.75
C ARG A 187 -2.13 -8.69 -2.19
N ASP A 188 -2.18 -8.31 -0.91
CA ASP A 188 -1.07 -7.64 -0.21
C ASP A 188 0.18 -8.49 -0.20
N PHE A 189 0.04 -9.78 0.10
CA PHE A 189 1.11 -10.76 -0.01
C PHE A 189 1.73 -10.76 -1.41
N THR A 190 0.90 -10.83 -2.47
CA THR A 190 1.38 -10.88 -3.85
C THR A 190 2.11 -9.60 -4.26
N VAL A 191 1.60 -8.43 -3.83
CA VAL A 191 2.25 -7.13 -4.05
C VAL A 191 3.60 -7.07 -3.33
N ALA A 192 3.65 -7.49 -2.06
CA ALA A 192 4.86 -7.57 -1.26
C ALA A 192 5.90 -8.50 -1.90
N LEU A 193 5.48 -9.70 -2.32
CA LEU A 193 6.32 -10.70 -2.98
C LEU A 193 6.99 -10.12 -4.24
N ARG A 194 6.21 -9.46 -5.09
CA ARG A 194 6.73 -8.81 -6.30
C ARG A 194 7.71 -7.67 -5.99
N ARG A 195 7.46 -6.88 -4.94
CA ARG A 195 8.39 -5.84 -4.48
C ARG A 195 9.68 -6.47 -3.92
N CYS A 196 9.59 -7.58 -3.19
CA CYS A 196 10.75 -8.36 -2.73
C CYS A 196 11.59 -8.84 -3.90
N ILE A 197 10.99 -9.31 -5.00
CA ILE A 197 11.72 -9.69 -6.23
C ILE A 197 12.41 -8.48 -6.86
N THR A 198 11.72 -7.35 -6.92
CA THR A 198 12.23 -6.14 -7.59
C THR A 198 13.38 -5.51 -6.81
N TRP A 199 13.34 -5.57 -5.47
CA TRP A 199 14.39 -5.01 -4.60
C TRP A 199 15.49 -6.01 -4.24
N GLY A 200 15.12 -7.17 -3.71
CA GLY A 200 16.03 -8.16 -3.13
C GLY A 200 16.33 -9.37 -4.03
N GLY A 201 15.60 -9.54 -5.14
CA GLY A 201 15.71 -10.71 -6.01
C GLY A 201 14.83 -11.88 -5.58
N PHE A 202 14.88 -12.98 -6.33
CA PHE A 202 14.02 -14.13 -6.09
C PHE A 202 14.32 -14.83 -4.76
N ASP A 203 15.58 -15.03 -4.40
CA ASP A 203 15.93 -15.73 -3.17
C ASP A 203 15.46 -14.95 -1.92
N TYR A 204 15.41 -13.61 -2.01
CA TYR A 204 14.84 -12.78 -0.96
C TYR A 204 13.31 -12.91 -0.88
N ALA A 205 12.66 -12.96 -2.03
CA ALA A 205 11.21 -13.16 -2.12
C ALA A 205 10.77 -14.56 -1.67
N GLU A 206 11.56 -15.58 -1.96
CA GLU A 206 11.36 -16.94 -1.47
C GLU A 206 11.43 -16.97 0.05
N ARG A 207 12.46 -16.39 0.68
CA ARG A 207 12.52 -16.29 2.16
C ARG A 207 11.32 -15.56 2.77
N PHE A 208 10.86 -14.49 2.14
CA PHE A 208 9.65 -13.78 2.55
C PHE A 208 8.41 -14.68 2.46
N ALA A 209 8.25 -15.38 1.34
CA ALA A 209 7.13 -16.31 1.13
C ALA A 209 7.17 -17.47 2.14
N ASP A 210 8.33 -18.08 2.34
CA ASP A 210 8.52 -19.22 3.22
C ASP A 210 8.22 -18.86 4.68
N ALA A 211 8.54 -17.63 5.13
CA ALA A 211 8.19 -17.15 6.45
C ALA A 211 6.67 -17.03 6.66
N ILE A 212 5.94 -16.52 5.65
CA ILE A 212 4.46 -16.44 5.71
C ILE A 212 3.84 -17.84 5.65
N VAL A 213 4.35 -18.74 4.79
CA VAL A 213 3.88 -20.12 4.70
C VAL A 213 4.16 -20.88 6.00
N ALA A 214 5.30 -20.65 6.65
CA ALA A 214 5.61 -21.25 7.94
C ALA A 214 4.61 -20.81 9.02
N LEU A 215 4.31 -19.51 9.09
CA LEU A 215 3.30 -18.99 10.01
C LEU A 215 1.90 -19.55 9.72
N TYR A 216 1.50 -19.58 8.45
CA TYR A 216 0.21 -20.12 8.01
C TYR A 216 0.00 -21.57 8.43
N ARG A 217 1.05 -22.41 8.37
CA ARG A 217 0.97 -23.80 8.81
C ARG A 217 0.74 -23.98 10.31
N CYS A 218 1.08 -22.96 11.10
CA CYS A 218 0.91 -22.95 12.55
C CYS A 218 -0.36 -22.17 12.98
N ASP A 219 -1.07 -21.57 12.03
CA ASP A 219 -2.24 -20.73 12.26
C ASP A 219 -3.54 -21.54 12.17
N MET A 220 -4.61 -21.03 12.78
CA MET A 220 -5.87 -21.76 12.98
C MET A 220 -6.88 -21.47 11.85
N PRO A 221 -7.35 -22.50 11.12
CA PRO A 221 -8.42 -22.35 10.14
C PRO A 221 -9.72 -21.80 10.74
N GLU A 222 -10.04 -22.19 11.97
CA GLU A 222 -11.27 -21.79 12.69
C GLU A 222 -11.31 -20.27 12.95
N ARG A 223 -10.14 -19.64 13.02
CA ARG A 223 -9.97 -18.19 13.19
C ARG A 223 -9.73 -17.47 11.86
N GLY A 224 -9.93 -18.14 10.72
CA GLY A 224 -9.75 -17.56 9.40
C GLY A 224 -8.31 -17.15 9.09
N TYR A 225 -7.33 -17.81 9.71
CA TYR A 225 -5.90 -17.50 9.57
C TYR A 225 -5.54 -16.06 9.95
N ALA A 226 -6.18 -15.52 10.99
CA ALA A 226 -6.05 -14.13 11.41
C ALA A 226 -4.59 -13.73 11.70
N LEU A 227 -3.82 -14.61 12.36
CA LEU A 227 -2.42 -14.39 12.68
C LEU A 227 -1.58 -14.17 11.41
N THR A 228 -1.79 -15.00 10.39
CA THR A 228 -1.11 -14.93 9.09
C THR A 228 -1.50 -13.66 8.35
N ARG A 229 -2.80 -13.36 8.29
CA ARG A 229 -3.31 -12.15 7.62
C ARG A 229 -2.64 -10.89 8.19
N LYS A 230 -2.61 -10.77 9.51
CA LYS A 230 -2.07 -9.61 10.22
C LYS A 230 -0.54 -9.52 10.13
N ALA A 231 0.16 -10.63 9.91
CA ALA A 231 1.62 -10.67 9.80
C ALA A 231 2.18 -10.26 8.41
N ILE A 232 1.40 -10.39 7.32
CA ILE A 232 1.87 -10.15 5.95
C ILE A 232 2.42 -8.73 5.76
N LEU A 233 1.65 -7.71 6.15
CA LEU A 233 2.02 -6.32 5.95
C LEU A 233 3.19 -5.88 6.85
N PRO A 234 3.22 -6.18 8.16
CA PRO A 234 4.38 -5.91 9.00
C PRO A 234 5.67 -6.54 8.46
N LEU A 235 5.62 -7.81 8.07
CA LEU A 235 6.77 -8.48 7.51
C LEU A 235 7.20 -7.84 6.19
N ALA A 236 6.26 -7.45 5.33
CA ALA A 236 6.55 -6.78 4.07
C ALA A 236 7.22 -5.41 4.30
N GLU A 237 6.70 -4.60 5.21
CA GLU A 237 7.22 -3.28 5.54
C GLU A 237 8.62 -3.36 6.17
N ALA A 238 8.83 -4.33 7.06
CA ALA A 238 10.12 -4.62 7.68
C ALA A 238 11.14 -5.20 6.67
N SER A 239 10.69 -6.08 5.77
CA SER A 239 11.54 -6.72 4.75
C SER A 239 11.92 -5.76 3.62
N LEU A 240 11.05 -4.80 3.28
CA LEU A 240 11.28 -3.82 2.21
C LEU A 240 11.80 -2.52 2.81
N THR A 241 13.08 -2.53 3.18
CA THR A 241 13.76 -1.32 3.62
C THR A 241 13.75 -0.29 2.49
N ARG A 242 13.13 0.88 2.70
CA ARG A 242 13.00 1.97 1.71
C ARG A 242 14.30 2.77 1.59
N ASP A 243 15.40 2.07 1.38
CA ASP A 243 16.70 2.68 1.10
C ASP A 243 16.75 3.25 -0.33
N SER A 244 17.85 3.93 -0.65
CA SER A 244 18.03 4.54 -1.97
C SER A 244 18.02 3.49 -3.10
N ILE A 245 18.46 2.25 -2.83
CA ILE A 245 18.42 1.11 -3.76
C ILE A 245 16.97 0.66 -4.01
N PHE A 246 16.14 0.62 -2.97
CA PHE A 246 14.71 0.37 -3.07
C PHE A 246 14.03 1.42 -3.94
N LEU A 247 14.21 2.70 -3.63
CA LEU A 247 13.60 3.79 -4.38
C LEU A 247 14.02 3.73 -5.85
N ALA A 248 15.32 3.58 -6.12
CA ALA A 248 15.83 3.42 -7.47
C ALA A 248 15.24 2.20 -8.19
N SER A 249 15.19 1.04 -7.52
CA SER A 249 14.66 -0.20 -8.10
C SER A 249 13.17 -0.13 -8.40
N MET A 250 12.39 0.54 -7.56
CA MET A 250 10.98 0.81 -7.82
C MET A 250 10.81 1.79 -8.98
N ALA A 251 11.57 2.89 -9.01
CA ALA A 251 11.47 3.93 -10.03
C ALA A 251 11.82 3.41 -11.44
N VAL A 252 12.86 2.55 -11.55
CA VAL A 252 13.23 1.94 -12.84
C VAL A 252 12.49 0.65 -13.16
N SER A 253 11.50 0.27 -12.35
CA SER A 253 10.70 -0.92 -12.60
C SER A 253 9.83 -0.76 -13.86
N SER A 254 9.53 -1.87 -14.52
CA SER A 254 8.60 -1.91 -15.64
C SER A 254 7.18 -1.51 -15.25
N GLU A 255 6.76 -1.81 -14.02
CA GLU A 255 5.47 -1.38 -13.48
C GLU A 255 5.39 0.14 -13.41
N HIS A 256 6.36 0.78 -12.77
CA HIS A 256 6.39 2.23 -12.65
C HIS A 256 6.35 2.88 -14.04
N ARG A 257 7.13 2.36 -15.00
CA ARG A 257 7.08 2.82 -16.39
C ARG A 257 5.73 2.62 -17.06
N LEU A 258 5.02 1.52 -16.80
CA LEU A 258 3.69 1.27 -17.36
C LEU A 258 2.65 2.23 -16.76
N LEU A 259 2.66 2.38 -15.43
CA LEU A 259 1.77 3.30 -14.73
C LEU A 259 2.02 4.74 -15.17
N THR A 260 3.27 5.18 -15.29
CA THR A 260 3.62 6.53 -15.74
C THR A 260 3.15 6.76 -17.18
N ARG A 261 3.30 5.79 -18.09
CA ARG A 261 2.78 5.92 -19.46
C ARG A 261 1.26 6.01 -19.48
N HIS A 262 0.58 5.17 -18.70
CA HIS A 262 -0.88 5.19 -18.60
C HIS A 262 -1.38 6.52 -18.04
N ARG A 263 -0.77 7.01 -16.94
CA ARG A 263 -1.11 8.30 -16.30
C ARG A 263 -0.91 9.49 -17.24
N LEU A 264 0.16 9.48 -18.03
CA LEU A 264 0.48 10.54 -18.98
C LEU A 264 -0.19 10.34 -20.35
N ASN A 265 -1.03 9.30 -20.50
CA ASN A 265 -1.69 8.93 -21.75
C ASN A 265 -0.74 8.84 -22.96
N VAL A 266 0.44 8.24 -22.74
CA VAL A 266 1.54 8.19 -23.73
C VAL A 266 1.31 7.05 -24.72
N HIS A 267 1.16 7.40 -25.99
CA HIS A 267 0.98 6.47 -27.10
C HIS A 267 2.22 6.45 -28.00
N ARG A 268 3.10 5.45 -27.81
CA ARG A 268 4.32 5.29 -28.64
C ARG A 268 4.03 5.21 -30.14
N ALA A 269 2.91 4.63 -30.53
CA ALA A 269 2.48 4.55 -31.93
C ALA A 269 2.18 5.93 -32.55
N ARG A 270 1.89 6.94 -31.72
CA ARG A 270 1.70 8.34 -32.12
C ARG A 270 3.01 9.17 -32.06
N GLY A 271 4.12 8.54 -31.66
CA GLY A 271 5.42 9.21 -31.52
C GLY A 271 5.73 9.73 -30.11
N ASP A 272 4.82 9.56 -29.13
CA ASP A 272 5.02 10.09 -27.78
C ASP A 272 6.25 9.50 -27.08
N ARG A 273 7.03 10.37 -26.43
CA ARG A 273 8.23 10.00 -25.66
C ARG A 273 8.10 10.48 -24.22
N VAL A 274 8.63 9.67 -23.30
CA VAL A 274 8.74 10.02 -21.87
C VAL A 274 10.20 9.95 -21.49
N GLU A 275 10.74 11.08 -21.07
CA GLU A 275 12.05 11.19 -20.46
C GLU A 275 11.89 11.54 -18.98
N VAL A 276 12.50 10.76 -18.11
CA VAL A 276 12.48 11.03 -16.67
C VAL A 276 13.78 11.73 -16.28
N ARG A 277 13.63 12.83 -15.53
CA ARG A 277 14.72 13.59 -14.92
C ARG A 277 14.49 13.60 -13.42
N TYR A 278 15.49 13.17 -12.66
CA TYR A 278 15.49 13.20 -11.20
C TYR A 278 16.30 14.40 -10.72
N LEU A 279 15.75 15.12 -9.75
CA LEU A 279 16.50 16.07 -8.95
C LEU A 279 16.99 15.34 -7.72
N THR A 280 18.28 15.02 -7.69
CA THR A 280 18.90 14.27 -6.58
C THR A 280 19.75 15.22 -5.76
N ARG A 281 19.37 15.39 -4.49
CA ARG A 281 20.20 16.08 -3.49
C ARG A 281 21.09 15.06 -2.80
N LEU A 282 22.39 15.17 -3.00
CA LEU A 282 23.40 14.39 -2.29
C LEU A 282 23.88 15.19 -1.08
N GLU A 283 23.66 14.64 0.11
CA GLU A 283 24.21 15.17 1.35
C GLU A 283 25.29 14.21 1.85
N LEU A 284 26.54 14.64 1.77
CA LEU A 284 27.70 13.90 2.26
C LEU A 284 28.21 14.58 3.52
N THR A 285 28.15 13.87 4.65
CA THR A 285 28.74 14.32 5.91
C THR A 285 29.98 13.51 6.19
N PHE A 286 31.15 14.14 6.13
CA PHE A 286 32.44 13.54 6.46
C PHE A 286 33.08 14.30 7.62
N ILE A 287 32.99 13.74 8.82
CA ILE A 287 33.49 14.31 10.09
C ILE A 287 32.92 15.73 10.33
N ARG A 288 33.62 16.78 9.88
CA ARG A 288 33.20 18.19 9.99
C ARG A 288 32.69 18.79 8.69
N TRP A 289 32.89 18.12 7.56
CA TRP A 289 32.54 18.62 6.24
C TRP A 289 31.15 18.16 5.86
N ARG A 290 30.28 19.11 5.51
CA ARG A 290 28.94 18.83 4.96
C ARG A 290 28.90 19.34 3.54
N PHE A 291 28.92 18.42 2.57
CA PHE A 291 28.74 18.74 1.17
C PHE A 291 27.28 18.49 0.78
N ARG A 292 26.63 19.51 0.22
CA ARG A 292 25.30 19.40 -0.37
C ARG A 292 25.40 19.68 -1.87
N LEU A 293 25.09 18.69 -2.68
CA LEU A 293 25.11 18.78 -4.14
C LEU A 293 23.73 18.48 -4.71
N ASP A 294 23.15 19.45 -5.43
CA ASP A 294 21.89 19.27 -6.14
C ASP A 294 22.19 18.90 -7.60
N LEU A 295 21.94 17.65 -7.96
CA LEU A 295 22.23 17.09 -9.27
C LEU A 295 20.95 16.83 -10.04
N ARG A 296 20.87 17.34 -11.27
CA ARG A 296 19.85 16.91 -12.23
C ARG A 296 20.36 15.69 -12.96
N THR A 297 19.90 14.51 -12.54
CA THR A 297 20.33 13.23 -13.08
C THR A 297 19.23 12.66 -13.98
N SER A 298 19.59 12.08 -15.13
CA SER A 298 18.62 11.31 -15.89
C SER A 298 18.41 9.93 -15.26
N ASP A 299 17.58 9.11 -15.89
CA ASP A 299 17.38 7.71 -15.54
C ASP A 299 18.63 6.86 -15.33
N TRP A 300 19.79 7.23 -15.90
CA TRP A 300 20.99 6.41 -15.81
C TRP A 300 21.42 6.18 -14.35
N MET A 301 21.26 7.18 -13.47
CA MET A 301 21.69 7.05 -12.08
C MET A 301 20.77 6.12 -11.30
N ALA A 302 19.46 6.22 -11.49
CA ALA A 302 18.50 5.30 -10.89
C ALA A 302 18.72 3.86 -11.41
N ARG A 303 19.09 3.69 -12.69
CA ARG A 303 19.44 2.37 -13.24
C ARG A 303 20.73 1.83 -12.63
N GLY A 304 21.75 2.68 -12.48
CA GLY A 304 23.01 2.33 -11.82
C GLY A 304 22.79 1.90 -10.37
N LEU A 305 22.07 2.72 -9.60
CA LEU A 305 21.77 2.42 -8.20
C LEU A 305 20.88 1.19 -8.04
N SER A 306 19.94 0.95 -8.96
CA SER A 306 19.20 -0.31 -9.00
C SER A 306 20.08 -1.50 -9.34
N ALA A 307 21.08 -1.35 -10.22
CA ALA A 307 22.01 -2.42 -10.56
C ALA A 307 22.92 -2.81 -9.38
N VAL A 308 23.26 -1.86 -8.50
CA VAL A 308 24.02 -2.11 -7.26
C VAL A 308 23.32 -3.15 -6.36
N ARG A 309 22.00 -3.38 -6.51
CA ARG A 309 21.30 -4.46 -5.83
C ARG A 309 21.85 -5.87 -6.14
N HIS A 310 22.59 -6.04 -7.22
CA HIS A 310 23.19 -7.33 -7.55
C HIS A 310 24.55 -7.53 -6.84
N LEU A 311 25.16 -6.44 -6.36
CA LEU A 311 26.47 -6.46 -5.72
C LEU A 311 26.36 -6.42 -4.19
N LEU A 312 25.40 -5.66 -3.64
CA LEU A 312 25.26 -5.50 -2.20
C LEU A 312 24.32 -6.55 -1.61
N PRO A 313 24.78 -7.38 -0.64
CA PRO A 313 23.91 -8.31 0.08
C PRO A 313 22.72 -7.62 0.72
N THR A 314 21.53 -8.23 0.66
CA THR A 314 20.31 -7.68 1.30
C THR A 314 20.43 -7.54 2.81
N ALA A 315 21.38 -8.26 3.44
CA ALA A 315 21.73 -8.15 4.85
C ALA A 315 22.48 -6.85 5.20
N TRP A 316 23.14 -6.20 4.23
CA TRP A 316 23.91 -4.96 4.45
C TRP A 316 23.14 -3.70 4.12
N ARG A 317 21.99 -3.85 3.44
CA ARG A 317 21.12 -2.75 3.02
C ARG A 317 20.31 -2.19 4.18
N GLY A 318 19.98 -0.90 4.07
CA GLY A 318 19.32 -0.15 5.13
C GLY A 318 20.25 0.36 6.22
N THR A 319 19.71 1.18 7.11
CA THR A 319 20.43 1.62 8.32
C THR A 319 20.59 0.47 9.30
N ARG A 320 21.45 0.62 10.32
CA ARG A 320 21.55 -0.38 11.42
C ARG A 320 20.19 -0.63 12.08
N ARG A 321 19.43 0.46 12.28
CA ARG A 321 18.08 0.44 12.84
C ARG A 321 17.10 -0.35 11.98
N ASP A 322 17.05 -0.11 10.67
CA ASP A 322 16.15 -0.84 9.75
C ASP A 322 16.43 -2.34 9.79
N ARG A 323 17.71 -2.72 9.80
CA ARG A 323 18.13 -4.12 9.88
C ARG A 323 17.71 -4.77 11.19
N GLN A 324 17.76 -4.03 12.28
CA GLN A 324 17.34 -4.50 13.59
C GLN A 324 15.82 -4.66 13.67
N VAL A 325 15.05 -3.68 13.19
CA VAL A 325 13.58 -3.78 13.10
C VAL A 325 13.20 -5.00 12.26
N ARG A 326 13.83 -5.21 11.11
CA ARG A 326 13.60 -6.40 10.27
C ARG A 326 13.85 -7.70 11.01
N ARG A 327 14.98 -7.82 11.72
CA ARG A 327 15.31 -9.02 12.50
C ARG A 327 14.28 -9.26 13.61
N LEU A 328 13.90 -8.23 14.36
CA LEU A 328 12.96 -8.34 15.48
C LEU A 328 11.54 -8.69 15.00
N VAL A 329 11.08 -8.12 13.88
CA VAL A 329 9.80 -8.51 13.28
C VAL A 329 9.83 -9.97 12.80
N GLN A 330 10.92 -10.40 12.16
CA GLN A 330 11.08 -11.81 11.77
C GLN A 330 11.09 -12.76 12.99
N GLU A 331 11.72 -12.34 14.08
CA GLU A 331 11.73 -13.10 15.34
C GLU A 331 10.34 -13.16 15.97
N LEU A 332 9.59 -12.06 16.01
CA LEU A 332 8.21 -12.03 16.49
C LEU A 332 7.31 -12.98 15.70
N LEU A 333 7.44 -13.02 14.37
CA LEU A 333 6.69 -13.96 13.54
C LEU A 333 7.09 -15.41 13.79
N LEU A 334 8.40 -15.68 13.95
CA LEU A 334 8.88 -17.03 14.27
C LEU A 334 8.33 -17.51 15.60
N ARG A 335 8.40 -16.68 16.65
CA ARG A 335 7.87 -17.01 17.98
C ARG A 335 6.35 -17.15 17.97
N ALA A 336 5.64 -16.32 17.21
CA ALA A 336 4.21 -16.48 17.02
C ALA A 336 3.88 -17.83 16.38
N GLY A 337 4.64 -18.27 15.37
CA GLY A 337 4.45 -19.59 14.77
C GLY A 337 4.67 -20.75 15.75
N THR A 338 5.65 -20.65 16.65
CA THR A 338 5.91 -21.72 17.63
C THR A 338 5.01 -21.66 18.86
N GLY A 339 4.62 -20.46 19.29
CA GLY A 339 3.87 -20.21 20.53
C GLY A 339 2.35 -20.08 20.35
N ALA A 340 1.84 -19.96 19.11
CA ALA A 340 0.41 -19.85 18.83
C ALA A 340 -0.41 -21.06 19.32
N ALA A 341 0.22 -22.25 19.46
CA ALA A 341 -0.43 -23.42 20.04
C ALA A 341 -0.71 -23.29 21.55
N ILE A 342 0.04 -22.43 22.24
CA ILE A 342 -0.04 -22.22 23.70
C ILE A 342 -0.89 -20.97 24.00
N ASP A 343 -0.61 -19.85 23.34
CA ASP A 343 -1.29 -18.56 23.55
C ASP A 343 -1.63 -17.89 22.21
N TYR A 344 -2.65 -18.41 21.52
CA TYR A 344 -3.06 -17.87 20.22
C TYR A 344 -3.50 -16.40 20.31
N ASP A 345 -4.35 -16.09 21.29
CA ASP A 345 -4.96 -14.76 21.42
C ASP A 345 -3.89 -13.71 21.76
N GLY A 346 -2.92 -14.04 22.63
CA GLY A 346 -1.81 -13.14 22.93
C GLY A 346 -0.87 -12.90 21.75
N TRP A 347 -0.61 -13.91 20.94
CA TRP A 347 0.16 -13.73 19.70
C TRP A 347 -0.62 -12.96 18.63
N LEU A 348 -1.94 -13.13 18.56
CA LEU A 348 -2.81 -12.35 17.68
C LEU A 348 -2.82 -10.87 18.07
N GLU A 349 -2.90 -10.53 19.36
CA GLU A 349 -2.77 -9.14 19.84
C GLU A 349 -1.45 -8.50 19.40
N VAL A 350 -0.33 -9.23 19.54
CA VAL A 350 0.99 -8.75 19.11
C VAL A 350 1.03 -8.53 17.60
N MET A 351 0.47 -9.45 16.81
CA MET A 351 0.39 -9.28 15.35
C MET A 351 -0.54 -8.12 14.95
N ASN A 352 -1.62 -7.88 15.69
CA ASN A 352 -2.50 -6.73 15.50
C ASN A 352 -1.76 -5.42 15.78
N GLU A 353 -1.05 -5.28 16.91
CA GLU A 353 -0.24 -4.08 17.21
C GLU A 353 0.80 -3.83 16.11
N LEU A 354 1.46 -4.88 15.62
CA LEU A 354 2.40 -4.75 14.50
C LEU A 354 1.71 -4.33 13.20
N ASN A 355 0.54 -4.88 12.92
CA ASN A 355 -0.27 -4.59 11.74
C ASN A 355 -0.67 -3.11 11.72
N GLU A 356 -1.24 -2.61 12.82
CA GLU A 356 -1.58 -1.19 13.00
C GLU A 356 -0.37 -0.28 12.82
N LEU A 357 0.77 -0.63 13.43
CA LEU A 357 2.01 0.12 13.25
C LEU A 357 2.47 0.14 11.78
N ALA A 358 2.26 -0.95 11.04
CA ALA A 358 2.61 -1.03 9.62
C ALA A 358 1.67 -0.19 8.76
N LEU A 359 0.36 -0.22 9.02
CA LEU A 359 -0.67 0.57 8.35
C LEU A 359 -0.45 2.07 8.54
N ASP A 360 -0.02 2.46 9.73
CA ASP A 360 0.37 3.83 10.05
C ASP A 360 1.73 4.25 9.49
N GLY A 361 2.49 3.33 8.90
CA GLY A 361 3.88 3.55 8.50
C GLY A 361 4.83 3.83 9.68
N ARG A 362 4.35 3.70 10.91
CA ARG A 362 5.09 3.89 12.17
C ARG A 362 6.08 2.76 12.42
N LEU A 363 5.83 1.56 11.90
CA LEU A 363 6.72 0.41 12.04
C LEU A 363 8.15 0.72 11.55
N ARG A 364 8.30 1.56 10.52
CA ARG A 364 9.63 1.98 10.04
C ARG A 364 10.37 2.93 10.99
N ARG A 365 9.62 3.64 11.84
CA ARG A 365 10.12 4.63 12.81
C ARG A 365 10.11 4.10 14.25
N ILE A 366 9.55 2.92 14.49
CA ILE A 366 9.49 2.29 15.83
C ILE A 366 10.87 2.09 16.43
N HIS A 367 11.10 2.47 17.68
CA HIS A 367 12.37 2.16 18.33
C HIS A 367 12.53 0.64 18.48
N PRO A 368 13.71 0.04 18.17
CA PRO A 368 13.91 -1.40 18.33
C PRO A 368 13.62 -1.94 19.74
N ASP A 369 13.75 -1.10 20.77
CA ASP A 369 13.44 -1.50 22.15
C ASP A 369 11.97 -1.84 22.34
N ARG A 370 11.05 -1.12 21.68
CA ARG A 370 9.62 -1.44 21.74
C ARG A 370 9.31 -2.84 21.19
N LEU A 371 9.98 -3.24 20.11
CA LEU A 371 9.83 -4.59 19.57
C LEU A 371 10.42 -5.66 20.49
N ARG A 372 11.48 -5.34 21.24
CA ARG A 372 12.02 -6.24 22.28
C ARG A 372 11.08 -6.35 23.47
N GLU A 373 10.47 -5.25 23.91
CA GLU A 373 9.44 -5.29 24.96
C GLU A 373 8.28 -6.20 24.55
N MET A 374 7.84 -6.15 23.29
CA MET A 374 6.79 -7.05 22.77
C MET A 374 7.22 -8.52 22.84
N LEU A 375 8.49 -8.83 22.54
CA LEU A 375 9.06 -10.18 22.69
C LEU A 375 9.15 -10.64 24.15
N GLU A 376 9.63 -9.76 25.03
CA GLU A 376 9.84 -10.05 26.45
C GLU A 376 8.52 -10.25 27.20
N ARG A 377 7.50 -9.44 26.92
CA ARG A 377 6.15 -9.61 27.50
C ARG A 377 5.56 -10.98 27.21
N ARG A 378 5.84 -11.58 26.05
CA ARG A 378 5.34 -12.92 25.70
C ARG A 378 6.27 -14.04 26.18
N GLY A 379 7.59 -13.83 26.16
CA GLY A 379 8.55 -14.80 26.70
C GLY A 379 8.41 -15.04 28.21
N ALA A 380 7.92 -14.04 28.97
CA ALA A 380 7.66 -14.17 30.40
C ALA A 380 6.43 -15.03 30.75
N HIS A 381 5.55 -15.31 29.79
CA HIS A 381 4.39 -16.20 29.97
C HIS A 381 4.65 -17.66 29.56
N GLU A 382 5.82 -17.94 28.96
CA GLU A 382 6.26 -19.29 28.57
C GLU A 382 7.18 -19.97 29.61
N SER A 383 7.51 -19.27 30.71
CA SER A 383 8.29 -19.78 31.86
C SER A 383 7.39 -20.01 33.06
#